data_AF-A0A940BE27-F1
#
_entry.id   AF-A0A940BE27-F1
#
_cell.length_a   1.000
_cell.length_b   1.000
_cell.length_c   1.000
_cell.angle_alpha   90.00
_cell.angle_beta   90.00
_cell.angle_gamma   90.00
#
_symmetry.space_group_name_H-M   'P 1'
#
loop_
_entity.id
_entity.type
_entity.pdbx_description
1 polymer ?
#
loop_
_entity_poly.entity_id
_entity_poly.type
_entity_poly.pdbx_seq_one_letter_code
_entity_poly.pdbx_strand_id
1 'polypeptide(L)'
;MDYGLSQSGAERDQIMDALRTFGYRDARIVMKWDFDDGTVNYTEEGWGELIQSELRAGRPLIYCAFDMSSDSTAIGGHAFNVDGYDADNDMYHVNFGMSADKNTYYALNNFTLDNGTTVYDFYPILFADVQDPSLTNDPHIYTSTQSLNLECYAGETTTATFNVSSANLTGDITVTVTDANNVFSVDVTTIPLAEVNNKTVTVTYAPQEIGTHTATITLSSDGAQDVTVSLNGTATAAPLVKYNPVMQPADSAYINLTSFRANWTDQTPAENVTSYTLEVKEKPGAGGLIAEADWSNVPSSGSFTPYLPEGWEEGPYTIYLEGGCISITSDSYLKTNVLDLSGFDKVTVVFMAKNYYNWTNSALTVSTSIDSKYFEFTSQFAEYTVVLNCTDSEQIQFFANSYYPMIQWIKIYAGEVEAPQLRATETGDATYRLITGITDKFYTVENLTAEGTFLYKVKALYADNTESAWSNVEEVTLFANTPAGLRGDVNDDKKVDITDATMLINYLLSNDPTGINMENANCDLSEDGKVDITDATTLINYLLNNAW
;
A
#
# COMPACT_ATOMS: atom_id res chain seq x y z
N MET A 1 19.74 -5.92 28.83
CA MET A 1 19.80 -7.11 29.70
C MET A 1 18.55 -7.93 29.47
N ASP A 2 18.72 -9.15 28.96
CA ASP A 2 17.70 -10.19 28.84
C ASP A 2 17.72 -11.03 30.12
N TYR A 3 16.66 -10.92 30.93
CA TYR A 3 16.59 -11.49 32.26
C TYR A 3 15.99 -12.90 32.24
N GLY A 4 16.67 -13.86 32.88
CA GLY A 4 16.19 -15.23 33.03
C GLY A 4 16.48 -15.82 34.42
N LEU A 5 15.71 -16.85 34.80
CA LEU A 5 15.84 -17.51 36.11
C LEU A 5 17.11 -18.36 36.26
N SER A 6 17.70 -18.82 35.14
CA SER A 6 18.92 -19.63 35.11
C SER A 6 20.15 -18.86 34.63
N GLN A 7 19.97 -17.85 33.78
CA GLN A 7 21.00 -16.97 33.25
C GLN A 7 20.38 -15.64 32.84
N SER A 8 21.14 -14.55 32.91
CA SER A 8 20.78 -13.25 32.34
C SER A 8 21.94 -12.77 31.48
N GLY A 9 21.65 -12.23 30.30
CA GLY A 9 22.66 -11.82 29.33
C GLY A 9 22.46 -10.39 28.84
N ALA A 10 23.54 -9.73 28.43
CA ALA A 10 23.47 -8.46 27.73
C ALA A 10 24.30 -8.53 26.45
N GLU A 11 23.84 -7.86 25.41
CA GLU A 11 24.60 -7.73 24.18
C GLU A 11 25.71 -6.69 24.33
N ARG A 12 26.76 -6.84 23.51
CA ARG A 12 27.96 -5.98 23.52
C ARG A 12 27.61 -4.49 23.40
N ASP A 13 26.66 -4.15 22.53
CA ASP A 13 26.27 -2.77 22.27
C ASP A 13 25.51 -2.16 23.47
N GLN A 14 24.73 -2.98 24.19
CA GLN A 14 24.04 -2.56 25.41
C GLN A 14 25.02 -2.20 26.54
N ILE A 15 26.15 -2.91 26.63
CA ILE A 15 27.21 -2.63 27.61
C ILE A 15 27.87 -1.29 27.27
N MET A 16 28.15 -1.05 26.00
CA MET A 16 28.73 0.22 25.52
C MET A 16 27.81 1.41 25.77
N ASP A 17 26.52 1.26 25.48
CA ASP A 17 25.53 2.29 25.76
C ASP A 17 25.42 2.58 27.26
N ALA A 18 25.49 1.54 28.09
CA ALA A 18 25.49 1.69 29.54
C ALA A 18 26.75 2.41 30.05
N LEU A 19 27.95 2.02 29.60
CA LEU A 19 29.19 2.68 29.99
C LEU A 19 29.19 4.17 29.63
N ARG A 20 28.74 4.49 28.41
CA ARG A 20 28.56 5.88 27.97
C ARG A 20 27.56 6.63 28.84
N THR A 21 26.48 5.97 29.25
CA THR A 21 25.49 6.52 30.20
C THR A 21 26.14 6.84 31.56
N PHE A 22 27.05 5.98 32.03
CA PHE A 22 27.79 6.18 33.27
C PHE A 22 29.02 7.09 33.15
N GLY A 23 29.23 7.73 31.99
CA GLY A 23 30.30 8.72 31.79
C GLY A 23 31.63 8.15 31.27
N TYR A 24 31.71 6.85 31.02
CA TYR A 24 32.90 6.19 30.43
C TYR A 24 32.85 6.34 28.90
N ARG A 25 33.20 7.53 28.41
CA ARG A 25 32.96 7.93 27.02
C ARG A 25 34.02 7.46 26.03
N ASP A 26 35.23 7.23 26.51
CA ASP A 26 36.35 6.64 25.77
C ASP A 26 36.34 5.10 25.85
N ALA A 27 35.28 4.53 26.42
CA ALA A 27 35.07 3.10 26.35
C ALA A 27 35.02 2.63 24.89
N ARG A 28 35.69 1.53 24.58
CA ARG A 28 35.65 0.87 23.28
C ARG A 28 35.63 -0.64 23.45
N ILE A 29 34.91 -1.31 22.57
CA ILE A 29 35.04 -2.76 22.41
C ILE A 29 36.21 -2.99 21.45
N VAL A 30 37.13 -3.87 21.84
CA VAL A 30 38.17 -4.38 20.97
C VAL A 30 38.05 -5.90 20.95
N MET A 31 38.15 -6.46 19.75
CA MET A 31 38.04 -7.90 19.53
C MET A 31 39.37 -8.40 19.03
N LYS A 32 39.86 -9.51 19.58
CA LYS A 32 41.03 -10.21 19.03
C LYS A 32 40.73 -10.86 17.69
N TRP A 33 39.48 -11.32 17.50
CA TRP A 33 38.96 -11.96 16.29
C TRP A 33 37.50 -11.54 16.04
N ASP A 34 37.15 -11.22 14.80
CA ASP A 34 35.80 -10.83 14.38
C ASP A 34 35.02 -12.03 13.82
N PHE A 35 33.80 -12.24 14.29
CA PHE A 35 32.94 -13.37 13.89
C PHE A 35 32.19 -13.10 12.58
N ASP A 36 31.88 -11.83 12.31
CA ASP A 36 31.04 -11.47 11.16
C ASP A 36 31.79 -11.68 9.84
N ASP A 37 33.13 -11.55 9.86
CA ASP A 37 33.98 -11.72 8.67
C ASP A 37 35.20 -12.64 8.84
N GLY A 38 35.47 -13.14 10.07
CA GLY A 38 36.58 -14.05 10.35
C GLY A 38 37.96 -13.36 10.50
N THR A 39 38.01 -12.03 10.62
CA THR A 39 39.27 -11.28 10.70
C THR A 39 39.98 -11.41 12.05
N VAL A 40 41.26 -11.80 12.05
CA VAL A 40 42.12 -11.80 13.26
C VAL A 40 42.79 -10.43 13.41
N ASN A 41 42.38 -9.69 14.43
CA ASN A 41 42.85 -8.31 14.68
C ASN A 41 44.17 -8.27 15.47
N TYR A 42 44.46 -9.28 16.29
CA TYR A 42 45.67 -9.32 17.13
C TYR A 42 46.29 -10.72 17.20
N THR A 43 47.61 -10.78 17.23
CA THR A 43 48.36 -11.98 17.61
C THR A 43 48.22 -12.25 19.11
N GLU A 44 48.59 -13.45 19.58
CA GLU A 44 48.64 -13.77 21.02
C GLU A 44 49.48 -12.76 21.81
N GLU A 45 50.69 -12.48 21.33
CA GLU A 45 51.61 -11.52 21.96
C GLU A 45 51.07 -10.09 21.92
N GLY A 46 50.52 -9.66 20.78
CA GLY A 46 49.96 -8.31 20.64
C GLY A 46 48.72 -8.10 21.51
N TRP A 47 47.95 -9.17 21.74
CA TRP A 47 46.80 -9.14 22.63
C TRP A 47 47.19 -9.10 24.11
N GLY A 48 48.18 -9.91 24.51
CA GLY A 48 48.74 -9.87 25.85
C GLY A 48 49.34 -8.51 26.20
N GLU A 49 50.13 -7.91 25.30
CA GLU A 49 50.71 -6.58 25.53
C GLU A 49 49.64 -5.50 25.68
N LEU A 50 48.57 -5.56 24.88
CA LEU A 50 47.46 -4.64 24.97
C LEU A 50 46.79 -4.71 26.35
N ILE A 51 46.47 -5.91 26.85
CA ILE A 51 45.90 -6.10 28.19
C ILE A 51 46.84 -5.60 29.28
N GLN A 52 48.11 -6.02 29.22
CA GLN A 52 49.10 -5.63 30.21
C GLN A 52 49.30 -4.11 30.22
N SER A 53 49.20 -3.43 29.07
CA SER A 53 49.32 -1.97 29.00
C SER A 53 48.20 -1.25 29.77
N GLU A 54 46.98 -1.77 29.73
CA GLU A 54 45.83 -1.25 30.47
C GLU A 54 45.97 -1.50 31.98
N LEU A 55 46.38 -2.72 32.35
CA LEU A 55 46.61 -3.08 33.75
C LEU A 55 47.78 -2.31 34.37
N ARG A 56 48.86 -2.07 33.61
CA ARG A 56 49.97 -1.17 34.00
C ARG A 56 49.49 0.27 34.19
N ALA A 57 48.49 0.69 33.43
CA ALA A 57 47.85 1.99 33.57
C ALA A 57 46.79 2.02 34.70
N GLY A 58 46.63 0.94 35.46
CA GLY A 58 45.69 0.86 36.57
C GLY A 58 44.23 0.73 36.14
N ARG A 59 43.97 0.25 34.91
CA ARG A 59 42.62 0.10 34.35
C ARG A 59 42.21 -1.38 34.29
N PRO A 60 41.34 -1.85 35.20
CA PRO A 60 40.72 -3.16 35.08
C PRO A 60 39.85 -3.27 33.84
N LEU A 61 39.74 -4.47 33.30
CA LEU A 61 39.05 -4.74 32.04
C LEU A 61 37.80 -5.59 32.29
N ILE A 62 36.71 -5.29 31.58
CA ILE A 62 35.60 -6.22 31.45
C ILE A 62 35.91 -7.11 30.25
N TYR A 63 35.92 -8.41 30.50
CA TYR A 63 36.35 -9.44 29.56
C TYR A 63 35.25 -10.47 29.40
N CYS A 64 34.92 -10.82 28.16
CA CYS A 64 33.94 -11.87 27.87
C CYS A 64 34.62 -13.07 27.21
N ALA A 65 34.17 -14.27 27.56
CA ALA A 65 34.62 -15.53 26.96
C ALA A 65 33.42 -16.44 26.66
N PHE A 66 33.54 -17.29 25.64
CA PHE A 66 32.47 -18.20 25.20
C PHE A 66 32.98 -19.64 25.10
N ASP A 67 32.21 -20.60 25.58
CA ASP A 67 32.46 -22.03 25.39
C ASP A 67 32.11 -22.44 23.96
N MET A 68 33.15 -22.79 23.21
CA MET A 68 33.07 -23.29 21.83
C MET A 68 33.36 -24.79 21.73
N SER A 69 33.23 -25.55 22.82
CA SER A 69 33.37 -27.01 22.78
C SER A 69 32.43 -27.57 21.69
N SER A 70 33.03 -28.29 20.74
CA SER A 70 32.48 -28.59 19.43
C SER A 70 31.33 -29.61 19.42
N ASP A 71 30.59 -29.75 20.51
CA ASP A 71 29.55 -30.79 20.66
C ASP A 71 28.33 -30.34 21.50
N SER A 72 28.13 -29.04 21.73
CA SER A 72 26.93 -28.56 22.40
C SER A 72 26.15 -27.56 21.55
N THR A 73 24.83 -27.75 21.46
CA THR A 73 23.86 -26.83 20.85
C THR A 73 23.60 -25.58 21.71
N ALA A 74 24.45 -25.33 22.72
CA ALA A 74 24.32 -24.26 23.70
C ALA A 74 25.68 -23.58 23.88
N ILE A 75 25.94 -22.52 23.12
CA ILE A 75 27.12 -21.67 23.31
C ILE A 75 26.95 -20.96 24.67
N GLY A 76 27.73 -21.37 25.67
CA GLY A 76 27.72 -20.74 27.00
C GLY A 76 28.72 -19.58 27.04
N GLY A 77 28.24 -18.35 27.21
CA GLY A 77 29.10 -17.16 27.40
C GLY A 77 29.24 -16.78 28.88
N HIS A 78 30.36 -16.17 29.26
CA HIS A 78 30.55 -15.56 30.56
C HIS A 78 31.32 -14.23 30.46
N ALA A 79 31.00 -13.28 31.34
CA ALA A 79 31.69 -11.99 31.46
C ALA A 79 32.28 -11.84 32.86
N PHE A 80 33.51 -11.34 32.94
CA PHE A 80 34.30 -11.24 34.18
C PHE A 80 35.27 -10.07 34.11
N ASN A 81 35.89 -9.74 35.25
CA ASN A 81 36.88 -8.67 35.32
C ASN A 81 38.30 -9.24 35.32
N VAL A 82 39.20 -8.59 34.58
CA VAL A 82 40.66 -8.80 34.67
C VAL A 82 41.27 -7.57 35.32
N ASP A 83 41.90 -7.75 36.47
CA ASP A 83 42.34 -6.63 37.34
C ASP A 83 43.77 -6.78 37.87
N GLY A 84 44.54 -7.74 37.36
CA GLY A 84 45.97 -7.90 37.69
C GLY A 84 46.72 -8.79 36.70
N TYR A 85 48.05 -8.72 36.72
CA TYR A 85 48.91 -9.58 35.89
C TYR A 85 50.18 -9.98 36.64
N ASP A 86 50.65 -11.19 36.37
CA ASP A 86 51.93 -11.75 36.79
C ASP A 86 52.78 -11.96 35.53
N ALA A 87 53.68 -11.00 35.27
CA ALA A 87 54.53 -11.01 34.09
C ALA A 87 55.55 -12.15 34.06
N ASP A 88 55.93 -12.68 35.23
CA ASP A 88 56.95 -13.73 35.30
C ASP A 88 56.38 -15.08 34.83
N ASN A 89 55.06 -15.26 34.95
CA ASN A 89 54.36 -16.50 34.61
C ASN A 89 53.35 -16.36 33.47
N ASP A 90 53.19 -15.17 32.88
CA ASP A 90 52.19 -14.82 31.85
C ASP A 90 50.75 -15.17 32.27
N MET A 91 50.40 -14.78 33.50
CA MET A 91 49.09 -15.07 34.09
C MET A 91 48.35 -13.78 34.45
N TYR A 92 47.03 -13.83 34.44
CA TYR A 92 46.16 -12.68 34.68
C TYR A 92 45.23 -12.98 35.84
N HIS A 93 45.13 -12.05 36.78
CA HIS A 93 44.19 -12.17 37.88
C HIS A 93 42.77 -11.92 37.35
N VAL A 94 41.88 -12.87 37.59
CA VAL A 94 40.50 -12.85 37.09
C VAL A 94 39.53 -12.90 38.24
N ASN A 95 38.54 -12.02 38.19
CA ASN A 95 37.40 -12.00 39.09
C ASN A 95 36.13 -12.36 38.30
N PHE A 96 35.62 -13.58 38.52
CA PHE A 96 34.48 -14.12 37.78
C PHE A 96 33.12 -13.53 38.18
N GLY A 97 33.07 -12.65 39.18
CA GLY A 97 31.79 -12.17 39.73
C GLY A 97 31.00 -13.27 40.47
N MET A 98 31.66 -14.37 40.84
CA MET A 98 31.12 -15.50 41.59
C MET A 98 31.83 -15.62 42.97
N SER A 99 31.74 -16.77 43.63
CA SER A 99 32.34 -16.99 44.96
C SER A 99 33.85 -16.63 44.97
N ALA A 100 34.27 -15.90 46.00
CA ALA A 100 35.60 -15.25 46.06
C ALA A 100 36.78 -16.23 46.07
N ASP A 101 36.54 -17.51 46.38
CA ASP A 101 37.51 -18.60 46.33
C ASP A 101 37.99 -18.95 44.92
N LYS A 102 37.32 -18.42 43.88
CA LYS A 102 37.65 -18.66 42.46
C LYS A 102 38.41 -17.50 41.80
N ASN A 103 38.67 -16.42 42.54
CA ASN A 103 39.40 -15.28 42.00
C ASN A 103 40.90 -15.54 42.18
N THR A 104 41.58 -15.81 41.08
CA THR A 104 43.02 -16.15 41.07
C THR A 104 43.63 -15.86 39.69
N TYR A 105 44.89 -16.24 39.51
CA TYR A 105 45.63 -16.09 38.27
C TYR A 105 45.34 -17.23 37.28
N TYR A 106 44.99 -16.87 36.05
CA TYR A 106 44.72 -17.77 34.93
C TYR A 106 45.53 -17.36 33.69
N ALA A 107 45.87 -18.33 32.84
CA ALA A 107 46.30 -18.02 31.48
C ALA A 107 45.05 -17.67 30.66
N LEU A 108 45.07 -16.58 29.89
CA LEU A 108 43.88 -16.12 29.15
C LEU A 108 43.39 -17.15 28.14
N ASN A 109 44.29 -17.98 27.60
CA ASN A 109 43.97 -19.04 26.65
C ASN A 109 43.50 -20.36 27.28
N ASN A 110 43.37 -20.43 28.60
CA ASN A 110 43.05 -21.68 29.29
C ASN A 110 42.32 -21.44 30.62
N PHE A 111 41.03 -21.13 30.55
CA PHE A 111 40.17 -21.04 31.73
C PHE A 111 39.53 -22.41 32.01
N THR A 112 39.97 -23.13 33.04
CA THR A 112 39.27 -24.36 33.49
C THR A 112 38.41 -24.05 34.71
N LEU A 113 37.10 -24.28 34.62
CA LEU A 113 36.17 -24.21 35.76
C LEU A 113 36.08 -25.59 36.48
N ASP A 114 35.65 -25.60 37.75
CA ASP A 114 35.63 -26.80 38.63
C ASP A 114 34.83 -28.01 38.10
N ASN A 115 34.00 -27.84 37.07
CA ASN A 115 33.25 -28.91 36.42
C ASN A 115 34.05 -29.64 35.33
N GLY A 116 35.33 -29.28 35.10
CA GLY A 116 36.16 -29.85 34.05
C GLY A 116 35.88 -29.30 32.66
N THR A 117 35.08 -28.23 32.54
CA THR A 117 34.86 -27.52 31.28
C THR A 117 36.04 -26.59 31.02
N THR A 118 36.74 -26.81 29.91
CA THR A 118 37.73 -25.88 29.37
C THR A 118 36.99 -24.77 28.62
N VAL A 119 37.01 -23.55 29.15
CA VAL A 119 36.54 -22.37 28.43
C VAL A 119 37.68 -21.94 27.50
N TYR A 120 37.48 -22.16 26.20
CA TYR A 120 38.39 -21.75 25.15
C TYR A 120 38.05 -20.34 24.64
N ASP A 121 39.11 -19.63 24.25
CA ASP A 121 39.22 -18.21 23.97
C ASP A 121 38.37 -17.67 22.81
N PHE A 122 37.46 -16.70 23.06
CA PHE A 122 37.00 -15.72 22.05
C PHE A 122 36.58 -14.38 22.67
N TYR A 123 37.05 -13.29 22.05
CA TYR A 123 37.30 -11.97 22.64
C TYR A 123 36.30 -10.89 22.19
N PRO A 124 35.51 -10.33 23.11
CA PRO A 124 35.49 -8.89 23.23
C PRO A 124 36.08 -8.45 24.58
N ILE A 125 37.18 -7.71 24.53
CA ILE A 125 37.61 -6.86 25.64
C ILE A 125 36.89 -5.53 25.52
N LEU A 126 36.21 -5.16 26.58
CA LEU A 126 35.77 -3.81 26.80
C LEU A 126 36.97 -3.05 27.40
N PHE A 127 37.62 -2.22 26.59
CA PHE A 127 38.45 -1.14 27.10
C PHE A 127 37.46 -0.14 27.66
N ALA A 128 37.14 -0.18 28.95
CA ALA A 128 36.79 1.07 29.58
C ALA A 128 38.13 1.81 29.68
N ASP A 129 38.34 2.82 28.83
CA ASP A 129 39.27 3.85 29.21
C ASP A 129 38.67 4.47 30.48
N VAL A 130 39.06 3.93 31.63
CA VAL A 130 38.84 4.51 32.95
C VAL A 130 39.90 5.60 33.12
N GLN A 131 40.10 6.46 32.12
CA GLN A 131 40.45 7.82 32.45
C GLN A 131 39.23 8.40 33.17
N ASP A 132 39.35 8.43 34.49
CA ASP A 132 38.72 9.49 35.26
C ASP A 132 39.01 10.82 34.52
N PRO A 133 37.99 11.58 34.07
CA PRO A 133 38.17 12.92 33.50
C PRO A 133 38.90 13.88 34.45
N SER A 134 39.12 13.50 35.71
CA SER A 134 39.98 14.22 36.65
C SER A 134 41.49 14.12 36.36
N LEU A 135 41.94 13.30 35.39
CA LEU A 135 43.36 13.08 35.09
C LEU A 135 43.91 13.74 33.82
N THR A 136 43.08 14.44 33.03
CA THR A 136 43.55 15.43 32.05
C THR A 136 42.96 16.78 32.44
N ASN A 137 43.80 17.78 32.72
CA ASN A 137 43.33 19.14 33.05
C ASN A 137 42.80 19.91 31.81
N ASP A 138 42.68 19.24 30.67
CA ASP A 138 42.37 19.87 29.40
C ASP A 138 40.85 20.08 29.27
N PRO A 139 40.38 21.26 28.84
CA PRO A 139 38.97 21.53 28.59
C PRO A 139 38.39 20.60 27.51
N HIS A 140 37.27 19.92 27.79
CA HIS A 140 36.64 18.98 26.85
C HIS A 140 35.11 19.11 26.85
N ILE A 141 34.51 18.95 25.68
CA ILE A 141 33.06 18.87 25.44
C ILE A 141 32.70 17.44 25.08
N TYR A 142 31.53 16.99 25.51
CA TYR A 142 31.00 15.67 25.18
C TYR A 142 29.55 15.76 24.75
N THR A 143 29.16 14.89 23.82
CA THR A 143 27.78 14.70 23.40
C THR A 143 27.38 13.23 23.62
N SER A 144 26.09 12.97 23.88
CA SER A 144 25.57 11.61 24.05
C SER A 144 25.51 10.82 22.73
N THR A 145 25.61 11.49 21.58
CA THR A 145 25.67 10.91 20.25
C THR A 145 26.48 11.81 19.30
N GLN A 146 27.00 11.23 18.22
CA GLN A 146 27.65 11.95 17.13
C GLN A 146 26.72 12.14 15.93
N SER A 147 25.54 11.52 15.93
CA SER A 147 24.53 11.72 14.88
C SER A 147 23.10 11.59 15.38
N LEU A 148 22.18 12.28 14.71
CA LEU A 148 20.74 12.17 14.90
C LEU A 148 20.05 11.95 13.56
N ASN A 149 19.11 11.01 13.53
CA ASN A 149 18.26 10.74 12.38
C ASN A 149 16.83 11.19 12.71
N LEU A 150 16.23 11.99 11.83
CA LEU A 150 14.89 12.53 12.00
C LEU A 150 14.05 12.27 10.75
N GLU A 151 12.81 11.83 10.94
CA GLU A 151 11.89 11.52 9.85
C GLU A 151 10.53 12.18 10.09
N CYS A 152 9.98 12.82 9.07
CA CYS A 152 8.62 13.37 9.09
C CYS A 152 8.07 13.52 7.68
N TYR A 153 6.83 14.01 7.57
CA TYR A 153 6.27 14.42 6.29
C TYR A 153 6.73 15.84 5.94
N ALA A 154 6.84 16.14 4.64
CA ALA A 154 7.08 17.51 4.19
C ALA A 154 5.95 18.44 4.64
N GLY A 155 6.30 19.60 5.19
CA GLY A 155 5.39 20.56 5.82
C GLY A 155 5.16 20.34 7.32
N GLU A 156 5.49 19.16 7.84
CA GLU A 156 5.39 18.83 9.27
C GLU A 156 6.71 19.07 10.01
N THR A 157 6.68 18.97 11.34
CA THR A 157 7.85 19.13 12.21
C THR A 157 8.05 17.91 13.10
N THR A 158 9.31 17.58 13.35
CA THR A 158 9.71 16.55 14.33
C THR A 158 10.91 17.02 15.13
N THR A 159 11.14 16.39 16.28
CA THR A 159 12.22 16.75 17.20
C THR A 159 13.00 15.54 17.66
N ALA A 160 14.30 15.70 17.85
CA ALA A 160 15.17 14.73 18.51
C ALA A 160 16.06 15.45 19.54
N THR A 161 16.57 14.72 20.51
CA THR A 161 17.38 15.30 21.59
C THR A 161 18.71 14.59 21.74
N PHE A 162 19.73 15.34 22.16
CA PHE A 162 20.98 14.79 22.66
C PHE A 162 21.41 15.53 23.92
N ASN A 163 22.24 14.89 24.74
CA ASN A 163 22.76 15.52 25.95
C ASN A 163 24.20 15.98 25.74
N VAL A 164 24.51 17.15 26.28
CA VAL A 164 25.84 17.73 26.32
C VAL A 164 26.39 17.58 27.74
N SER A 165 27.69 17.40 27.89
CA SER A 165 28.38 17.59 29.17
C SER A 165 29.80 18.08 28.90
N SER A 166 30.55 18.39 29.96
CA SER A 166 31.91 18.88 29.78
C SER A 166 32.82 18.55 30.96
N ALA A 167 34.13 18.61 30.74
CA ALA A 167 35.15 18.59 31.78
C ALA A 167 36.08 19.80 31.63
N ASN A 168 36.52 20.39 32.74
CA ASN A 168 37.55 21.44 32.81
C ASN A 168 37.32 22.69 31.93
N LEU A 169 36.09 22.94 31.48
CA LEU A 169 35.77 24.17 30.74
C LEU A 169 35.89 25.41 31.63
N THR A 170 36.35 26.51 31.02
CA THR A 170 36.48 27.81 31.68
C THR A 170 35.42 28.82 31.24
N GLY A 171 34.62 28.47 30.24
CA GLY A 171 33.55 29.31 29.69
C GLY A 171 32.35 28.49 29.22
N ASP A 172 31.33 29.20 28.74
CA ASP A 172 30.11 28.60 28.19
C ASP A 172 30.39 27.83 26.88
N ILE A 173 29.44 26.99 26.46
CA ILE A 173 29.48 26.34 25.15
C ILE A 173 28.62 27.12 24.17
N THR A 174 29.18 27.50 23.02
CA THR A 174 28.44 28.02 21.88
C THR A 174 27.93 26.87 21.02
N VAL A 175 26.65 26.90 20.65
CA VAL A 175 26.01 25.90 19.78
C VAL A 175 25.65 26.58 18.47
N THR A 176 26.21 26.08 17.37
CA THR A 176 25.96 26.60 16.02
C THR A 176 25.42 25.49 15.13
N VAL A 177 24.48 25.83 14.24
CA VAL A 177 23.95 24.90 13.23
C VAL A 177 24.39 25.39 11.86
N THR A 178 25.13 24.55 11.14
CA THR A 178 25.44 24.76 9.72
C THR A 178 24.47 23.92 8.91
N ASP A 179 23.50 24.60 8.30
CA ASP A 179 22.43 23.99 7.52
C ASP A 179 22.23 24.77 6.22
N ALA A 180 22.47 24.12 5.08
CA ALA A 180 22.32 24.74 3.78
C ALA A 180 20.84 24.92 3.37
N ASN A 181 19.94 24.11 3.94
CA ASN A 181 18.53 24.08 3.61
C ASN A 181 17.66 24.89 4.59
N ASN A 182 18.22 25.35 5.71
CA ASN A 182 17.52 26.06 6.79
C ASN A 182 16.26 25.31 7.31
N VAL A 183 16.36 23.98 7.42
CA VAL A 183 15.30 23.08 7.90
C VAL A 183 15.57 22.55 9.32
N PHE A 184 16.78 22.74 9.86
CA PHE A 184 17.16 22.36 11.22
C PHE A 184 17.33 23.57 12.12
N SER A 185 16.89 23.43 13.37
CA SER A 185 17.14 24.42 14.43
C SER A 185 17.37 23.74 15.77
N VAL A 186 17.98 24.46 16.70
CA VAL A 186 18.20 24.03 18.09
C VAL A 186 17.50 24.98 19.04
N ASP A 187 17.08 24.48 20.20
CA ASP A 187 16.43 25.27 21.25
C ASP A 187 17.38 26.23 21.98
N VAL A 188 18.70 25.97 21.93
CA VAL A 188 19.73 26.80 22.56
C VAL A 188 20.88 27.10 21.60
N THR A 189 21.37 28.33 21.63
CA THR A 189 22.60 28.76 20.93
C THR A 189 23.79 28.93 21.88
N THR A 190 23.55 28.87 23.18
CA THR A 190 24.57 28.93 24.23
C THR A 190 24.14 28.07 25.41
N ILE A 191 25.04 27.24 25.92
CA ILE A 191 24.84 26.42 27.13
C ILE A 191 25.74 27.00 28.22
N PRO A 192 25.18 27.59 29.29
CA PRO A 192 25.97 28.10 30.40
C PRO A 192 26.82 27.01 31.06
N LEU A 193 28.07 27.32 31.43
CA LEU A 193 28.97 26.39 32.11
C LEU A 193 28.34 25.77 33.37
N ALA A 194 27.52 26.53 34.09
CA ALA A 194 26.83 26.04 35.29
C ALA A 194 25.73 25.00 35.00
N GLU A 195 25.23 24.93 33.77
CA GLU A 195 24.13 24.06 33.34
C GLU A 195 24.58 22.92 32.42
N VAL A 196 25.85 22.93 31.99
CA VAL A 196 26.35 22.06 30.91
C VAL A 196 26.25 20.58 31.23
N ASN A 197 26.37 20.19 32.50
CA ASN A 197 26.41 18.79 32.89
C ASN A 197 25.07 18.10 32.67
N ASN A 198 25.04 17.21 31.66
CA ASN A 198 23.86 16.52 31.18
C ASN A 198 22.76 17.46 30.66
N LYS A 199 23.14 18.60 30.07
CA LYS A 199 22.19 19.52 29.42
C LYS A 199 21.57 18.87 28.21
N THR A 200 20.25 18.76 28.16
CA THR A 200 19.53 18.34 26.96
C THR A 200 19.46 19.49 25.96
N VAL A 201 19.82 19.20 24.70
CA VAL A 201 19.62 20.06 23.53
C VAL A 201 18.56 19.41 22.65
N THR A 202 17.56 20.19 22.26
CA THR A 202 16.47 19.76 21.38
C THR A 202 16.71 20.26 19.97
N VAL A 203 16.81 19.35 19.02
CA VAL A 203 16.91 19.62 17.59
C VAL A 203 15.53 19.51 16.97
N THR A 204 15.11 20.54 16.24
CA THR A 204 13.87 20.55 15.45
C THR A 204 14.19 20.43 13.98
N TYR A 205 13.49 19.54 13.27
CA TYR A 205 13.54 19.36 11.83
C TYR A 205 12.18 19.73 11.21
N ALA A 206 12.18 20.70 10.30
CA ALA A 206 11.00 21.37 9.72
C ALA A 206 11.06 21.49 8.18
N PRO A 207 11.15 20.37 7.43
CA PRO A 207 11.30 20.39 5.98
C PRO A 207 10.02 20.86 5.27
N GLN A 208 10.15 21.65 4.21
CA GLN A 208 9.02 22.01 3.32
C GLN A 208 8.94 21.14 2.07
N GLU A 209 10.06 20.56 1.64
CA GLU A 209 10.15 19.74 0.43
C GLU A 209 10.48 18.29 0.79
N ILE A 210 10.00 17.36 -0.02
CA ILE A 210 10.33 15.93 0.09
C ILE A 210 11.80 15.74 -0.28
N GLY A 211 12.51 14.91 0.49
CA GLY A 211 13.90 14.60 0.23
C GLY A 211 14.72 14.39 1.48
N THR A 212 16.02 14.24 1.29
CA THR A 212 16.99 14.12 2.37
C THR A 212 17.67 15.47 2.61
N HIS A 213 17.82 15.82 3.88
CA HIS A 213 18.47 17.06 4.32
C HIS A 213 19.55 16.72 5.33
N THR A 214 20.70 17.40 5.23
CA THR A 214 21.80 17.21 6.16
C THR A 214 22.26 18.54 6.74
N ALA A 215 22.63 18.51 8.02
CA ALA A 215 23.20 19.65 8.70
C ALA A 215 24.23 19.19 9.74
N THR A 216 24.98 20.13 10.28
CA THR A 216 25.96 19.84 11.33
C THR A 216 25.80 20.83 12.47
N ILE A 217 25.65 20.31 13.69
CA ILE A 217 25.76 21.10 14.91
C ILE A 217 27.23 21.14 15.32
N THR A 218 27.78 22.31 15.60
CA THR A 218 29.11 22.48 16.18
C THR A 218 29.00 23.09 17.57
N LEU A 219 29.57 22.40 18.55
CA LEU A 219 29.70 22.84 19.94
C LEU A 219 31.15 23.29 20.18
N SER A 220 31.32 24.53 20.64
CA SER A 220 32.64 25.15 20.84
C SER A 220 32.73 25.86 22.19
N SER A 221 33.90 25.81 22.82
CA SER A 221 34.21 26.54 24.07
C SER A 221 35.70 26.84 24.14
N ASP A 222 36.08 27.92 24.81
CA ASP A 222 37.47 28.38 24.87
C ASP A 222 38.39 27.31 25.48
N GLY A 223 39.42 26.93 24.71
CA GLY A 223 40.43 25.94 25.11
C GLY A 223 40.01 24.48 24.92
N ALA A 224 38.78 24.21 24.48
CA ALA A 224 38.31 22.87 24.13
C ALA A 224 38.36 22.63 22.61
N GLN A 225 38.49 21.36 22.21
CA GLN A 225 38.28 20.98 20.81
C GLN A 225 36.79 21.04 20.47
N ASP A 226 36.46 21.58 19.29
CA ASP A 226 35.09 21.60 18.77
C ASP A 226 34.56 20.17 18.59
N VAL A 227 33.31 19.96 19.01
CA VAL A 227 32.58 18.70 18.83
C VAL A 227 31.45 18.91 17.85
N THR A 228 31.30 17.97 16.90
CA THR A 228 30.25 18.04 15.88
C THR A 228 29.22 16.93 16.06
N VAL A 229 27.94 17.23 15.81
CA VAL A 229 26.85 16.26 15.71
C VAL A 229 26.23 16.35 14.32
N SER A 230 26.25 15.25 13.57
CA SER A 230 25.63 15.16 12.25
C SER A 230 24.11 15.03 12.35
N LEU A 231 23.38 15.81 11.57
CA LEU A 231 21.92 15.72 11.46
C LEU A 231 21.55 15.14 10.10
N ASN A 232 20.77 14.07 10.09
CA ASN A 232 20.22 13.46 8.88
C ASN A 232 18.69 13.47 8.96
N GLY A 233 18.05 14.27 8.12
CA GLY A 233 16.60 14.40 8.05
C GLY A 233 16.05 13.79 6.77
N THR A 234 14.98 13.02 6.86
CA THR A 234 14.24 12.52 5.69
C THR A 234 12.80 13.03 5.75
N ALA A 235 12.42 13.81 4.73
CA ALA A 235 11.05 14.26 4.51
C ALA A 235 10.38 13.38 3.46
N THR A 236 9.23 12.80 3.77
CA THR A 236 8.43 11.99 2.82
C THR A 236 7.12 12.68 2.48
N ALA A 237 6.44 12.23 1.43
CA ALA A 237 5.08 12.69 1.14
C ALA A 237 4.14 12.23 2.27
N ALA A 238 3.25 13.11 2.73
CA ALA A 238 2.17 12.69 3.60
C ALA A 238 1.31 11.63 2.88
N PRO A 239 0.86 10.58 3.60
CA PRO A 239 -0.01 9.58 3.01
C PRO A 239 -1.31 10.23 2.54
N LEU A 240 -1.73 9.91 1.32
CA LEU A 240 -3.02 10.34 0.82
C LEU A 240 -4.13 9.72 1.68
N VAL A 241 -4.96 10.58 2.28
CA VAL A 241 -6.20 10.16 2.91
C VAL A 241 -7.19 9.78 1.82
N LYS A 242 -7.68 8.54 1.82
CA LYS A 242 -8.53 7.95 0.77
C LYS A 242 -9.77 7.30 1.38
N TYR A 243 -10.92 7.55 0.79
CA TYR A 243 -12.18 6.90 1.14
C TYR A 243 -12.96 6.52 -0.11
N ASN A 244 -13.69 5.41 -0.06
CA ASN A 244 -14.56 5.03 -1.18
C ASN A 244 -15.68 6.07 -1.34
N PRO A 245 -16.02 6.46 -2.58
CA PRO A 245 -17.20 7.27 -2.82
C PRO A 245 -18.46 6.50 -2.42
N VAL A 246 -19.51 7.24 -2.05
CA VAL A 246 -20.82 6.70 -1.68
C VAL A 246 -21.83 7.16 -2.72
N MET A 247 -22.34 6.20 -3.50
CA MET A 247 -23.36 6.48 -4.51
C MET A 247 -24.67 6.84 -3.80
N GLN A 248 -25.36 7.84 -4.34
CA GLN A 248 -26.67 8.27 -3.84
C GLN A 248 -27.75 7.85 -4.83
N PRO A 249 -29.01 7.71 -4.37
CA PRO A 249 -30.14 7.55 -5.26
C PRO A 249 -30.18 8.67 -6.31
N ALA A 250 -30.54 8.30 -7.54
CA ALA A 250 -30.71 9.21 -8.65
C ALA A 250 -31.70 10.32 -8.28
N ASP A 251 -31.36 11.55 -8.64
CA ASP A 251 -32.23 12.70 -8.41
C ASP A 251 -33.50 12.54 -9.24
N SER A 252 -34.64 12.39 -8.56
CA SER A 252 -35.94 12.13 -9.19
C SER A 252 -36.35 13.22 -10.19
N ALA A 253 -35.84 14.44 -10.05
CA ALA A 253 -36.10 15.53 -10.99
C ALA A 253 -35.34 15.38 -12.33
N TYR A 254 -34.40 14.44 -12.43
CA TYR A 254 -33.57 14.23 -13.61
C TYR A 254 -33.70 12.81 -14.17
N ILE A 255 -34.69 12.02 -13.73
CA ILE A 255 -35.04 10.73 -14.34
C ILE A 255 -36.00 11.03 -15.49
N ASN A 256 -35.69 10.54 -16.68
CA ASN A 256 -36.48 10.72 -17.90
C ASN A 256 -36.72 9.36 -18.60
N LEU A 257 -37.27 9.42 -19.81
CA LEU A 257 -37.51 8.25 -20.65
C LEU A 257 -36.20 7.49 -20.98
N THR A 258 -35.12 8.20 -21.30
CA THR A 258 -33.86 7.60 -21.77
C THR A 258 -32.63 8.16 -21.06
N SER A 259 -32.81 8.84 -19.92
CA SER A 259 -31.71 9.42 -19.16
C SER A 259 -31.97 9.47 -17.67
N PHE A 260 -30.91 9.47 -16.87
CA PHE A 260 -30.96 9.84 -15.47
C PHE A 260 -29.67 10.55 -15.03
N ARG A 261 -29.72 11.30 -13.92
CA ARG A 261 -28.52 11.88 -13.30
C ARG A 261 -28.09 11.05 -12.10
N ALA A 262 -26.89 10.47 -12.17
CA ALA A 262 -26.22 9.84 -11.04
C ALA A 262 -25.50 10.91 -10.19
N ASN A 263 -25.46 10.74 -8.88
CA ASN A 263 -24.78 11.63 -7.94
C ASN A 263 -24.17 10.83 -6.79
N TRP A 264 -23.01 11.28 -6.30
CA TRP A 264 -22.31 10.63 -5.21
C TRP A 264 -21.70 11.64 -4.24
N THR A 265 -21.37 11.18 -3.04
CA THR A 265 -20.59 11.93 -2.07
C THR A 265 -19.23 11.30 -1.89
N ASP A 266 -18.24 12.12 -1.56
CA ASP A 266 -16.88 11.67 -1.28
C ASP A 266 -16.37 12.35 0.00
N GLN A 267 -15.70 11.57 0.84
CA GLN A 267 -15.04 12.02 2.07
C GLN A 267 -13.54 12.25 1.86
N THR A 268 -13.00 11.81 0.72
CA THR A 268 -11.64 12.12 0.28
C THR A 268 -11.54 13.62 -0.01
N PRO A 269 -10.50 14.32 0.51
CA PRO A 269 -10.24 15.71 0.15
C PRO A 269 -10.17 15.89 -1.37
N ALA A 270 -10.76 16.96 -1.90
CA ALA A 270 -10.94 17.12 -3.35
C ALA A 270 -9.59 17.18 -4.11
N GLU A 271 -8.57 17.74 -3.47
CA GLU A 271 -7.20 17.79 -3.96
C GLU A 271 -6.54 16.42 -4.14
N ASN A 272 -7.07 15.38 -3.49
CA ASN A 272 -6.55 14.01 -3.54
C ASN A 272 -7.30 13.13 -4.55
N VAL A 273 -8.36 13.65 -5.18
CA VAL A 273 -9.17 12.94 -6.18
C VAL A 273 -8.92 13.54 -7.56
N THR A 274 -8.50 12.69 -8.49
CA THR A 274 -8.22 13.08 -9.87
C THR A 274 -9.50 13.04 -10.72
N SER A 275 -10.28 11.97 -10.59
CA SER A 275 -11.52 11.77 -11.35
C SER A 275 -12.35 10.62 -10.80
N TYR A 276 -13.57 10.43 -11.31
CA TYR A 276 -14.44 9.30 -11.04
C TYR A 276 -14.69 8.47 -12.29
N THR A 277 -14.97 7.19 -12.07
CA THR A 277 -15.48 6.26 -13.07
C THR A 277 -16.85 5.76 -12.63
N LEU A 278 -17.88 6.05 -13.43
CA LEU A 278 -19.26 5.62 -13.25
C LEU A 278 -19.54 4.42 -14.15
N GLU A 279 -20.07 3.35 -13.55
CA GLU A 279 -20.61 2.20 -14.27
C GLU A 279 -22.14 2.22 -14.13
N VAL A 280 -22.84 2.09 -15.25
CA VAL A 280 -24.28 1.91 -15.33
C VAL A 280 -24.57 0.65 -16.13
N LYS A 281 -25.36 -0.26 -15.57
CA LYS A 281 -25.74 -1.52 -16.19
C LYS A 281 -27.25 -1.67 -16.09
N GLU A 282 -27.91 -1.99 -17.19
CA GLU A 282 -29.30 -2.41 -17.14
C GLU A 282 -29.41 -3.62 -16.20
N LYS A 283 -30.22 -3.47 -15.16
CA LYS A 283 -30.67 -4.54 -14.29
C LYS A 283 -31.33 -5.57 -15.21
N PRO A 284 -30.76 -6.77 -15.35
CA PRO A 284 -31.18 -7.68 -16.40
C PRO A 284 -32.68 -7.96 -16.34
N GLY A 285 -33.42 -7.49 -17.34
CA GLY A 285 -34.68 -8.08 -17.76
C GLY A 285 -34.34 -9.28 -18.65
N ALA A 286 -34.05 -10.44 -18.05
CA ALA A 286 -33.76 -11.69 -18.76
C ALA A 286 -32.89 -11.55 -20.04
N GLY A 287 -31.66 -11.05 -19.90
CA GLY A 287 -30.62 -11.03 -20.93
C GLY A 287 -29.26 -10.79 -20.28
N GLY A 288 -28.71 -11.82 -19.62
CA GLY A 288 -27.56 -11.71 -18.73
C GLY A 288 -26.35 -12.54 -19.20
N LEU A 289 -25.31 -12.55 -18.36
CA LEU A 289 -24.18 -13.48 -18.42
C LEU A 289 -24.62 -14.84 -18.98
N ILE A 290 -24.16 -15.15 -20.19
CA ILE A 290 -24.61 -16.35 -20.90
C ILE A 290 -23.78 -17.58 -20.53
N ALA A 291 -22.55 -17.37 -20.05
CA ALA A 291 -21.70 -18.41 -19.49
C ALA A 291 -20.59 -17.82 -18.60
N GLU A 292 -20.25 -18.53 -17.53
CA GLU A 292 -19.07 -18.26 -16.70
C GLU A 292 -18.41 -19.55 -16.25
N ALA A 293 -17.11 -19.45 -15.95
CA ALA A 293 -16.35 -20.48 -15.28
C ALA A 293 -15.32 -19.83 -14.36
N ASP A 294 -15.23 -20.29 -13.11
CA ASP A 294 -14.28 -19.79 -12.11
C ASP A 294 -13.56 -20.96 -11.45
N TRP A 295 -12.23 -20.96 -11.56
CA TRP A 295 -11.34 -21.98 -11.01
C TRP A 295 -10.44 -21.44 -9.90
N SER A 296 -10.73 -20.26 -9.35
CA SER A 296 -9.99 -19.66 -8.23
C SER A 296 -9.87 -20.55 -6.98
N ASN A 297 -10.74 -21.56 -6.85
CA ASN A 297 -10.80 -22.46 -5.70
C ASN A 297 -10.46 -23.94 -6.02
N VAL A 298 -9.91 -24.24 -7.20
CA VAL A 298 -9.53 -25.64 -7.55
C VAL A 298 -8.28 -26.10 -6.80
N PRO A 299 -8.16 -27.40 -6.45
CA PRO A 299 -7.00 -27.92 -5.74
C PRO A 299 -5.70 -27.82 -6.57
N SER A 300 -4.55 -27.96 -5.90
CA SER A 300 -3.22 -27.83 -6.52
C SER A 300 -2.83 -29.00 -7.45
N SER A 301 -3.61 -30.07 -7.49
CA SER A 301 -3.44 -31.20 -8.41
C SER A 301 -4.68 -32.08 -8.42
N GLY A 302 -4.91 -32.79 -9.53
CA GLY A 302 -6.04 -33.70 -9.70
C GLY A 302 -6.54 -33.76 -11.14
N SER A 303 -7.56 -34.58 -11.38
CA SER A 303 -8.26 -34.59 -12.67
C SER A 303 -9.07 -33.31 -12.85
N PHE A 304 -8.99 -32.68 -14.01
CA PHE A 304 -9.79 -31.49 -14.34
C PHE A 304 -11.26 -31.82 -14.64
N THR A 305 -11.57 -33.02 -15.15
CA THR A 305 -12.94 -33.40 -15.59
C THR A 305 -14.07 -33.06 -14.60
N PRO A 306 -13.92 -33.21 -13.26
CA PRO A 306 -14.94 -32.81 -12.29
C PRO A 306 -15.19 -31.29 -12.18
N TYR A 307 -14.29 -30.47 -12.71
CA TYR A 307 -14.32 -29.00 -12.70
C TYR A 307 -14.59 -28.40 -14.09
N LEU A 308 -14.82 -29.25 -15.10
CA LEU A 308 -15.28 -28.84 -16.41
C LEU A 308 -16.73 -28.36 -16.30
N PRO A 309 -17.04 -27.10 -16.69
CA PRO A 309 -18.42 -26.61 -16.65
C PRO A 309 -19.37 -27.49 -17.45
N GLU A 310 -20.62 -27.58 -17.01
CA GLU A 310 -21.62 -28.44 -17.67
C GLU A 310 -21.81 -28.03 -19.13
N GLY A 311 -21.71 -29.00 -20.05
CA GLY A 311 -21.85 -28.78 -21.49
C GLY A 311 -20.60 -28.24 -22.20
N TRP A 312 -19.54 -27.89 -21.47
CA TRP A 312 -18.26 -27.51 -22.07
C TRP A 312 -17.48 -28.75 -22.50
N GLU A 313 -16.56 -28.57 -23.45
CA GLU A 313 -15.72 -29.64 -23.99
C GLU A 313 -14.23 -29.30 -23.85
N GLU A 314 -13.44 -30.29 -23.46
CA GLU A 314 -11.98 -30.22 -23.41
C GLU A 314 -11.34 -30.88 -24.63
N GLY A 315 -10.17 -30.37 -25.02
CA GLY A 315 -9.38 -30.88 -26.13
C GLY A 315 -8.71 -32.23 -25.84
N PRO A 316 -7.99 -32.79 -26.83
CA PRO A 316 -7.45 -34.15 -26.77
C PRO A 316 -6.31 -34.34 -25.76
N TYR A 317 -5.75 -33.25 -25.23
CA TYR A 317 -4.63 -33.27 -24.29
C TYR A 317 -5.04 -32.71 -22.93
N THR A 318 -4.43 -33.25 -21.87
CA THR A 318 -4.76 -33.02 -20.46
C THR A 318 -4.80 -31.54 -20.08
N ILE A 319 -5.83 -31.13 -19.34
CA ILE A 319 -5.88 -29.84 -18.63
C ILE A 319 -5.49 -30.09 -17.17
N TYR A 320 -4.52 -29.32 -16.65
CA TYR A 320 -4.01 -29.47 -15.29
C TYR A 320 -4.67 -28.49 -14.32
N LEU A 321 -4.87 -28.92 -13.07
CA LEU A 321 -5.21 -28.04 -11.96
C LEU A 321 -3.93 -27.50 -11.34
N GLU A 322 -3.84 -26.18 -11.19
CA GLU A 322 -2.64 -25.48 -10.73
C GLU A 322 -2.96 -24.53 -9.56
N GLY A 323 -3.75 -24.99 -8.59
CA GLY A 323 -3.97 -24.29 -7.32
C GLY A 323 -4.56 -22.89 -7.49
N GLY A 324 -5.87 -22.83 -7.74
CA GLY A 324 -6.59 -21.58 -7.99
C GLY A 324 -6.59 -21.11 -9.45
N CYS A 325 -6.28 -22.01 -10.39
CA CYS A 325 -6.47 -21.85 -11.84
C CYS A 325 -6.32 -23.19 -12.56
N ILE A 326 -6.66 -23.20 -13.86
CA ILE A 326 -6.40 -24.32 -14.77
C ILE A 326 -5.26 -23.98 -15.73
N SER A 327 -4.60 -25.01 -16.26
CA SER A 327 -3.56 -24.90 -17.29
C SER A 327 -3.92 -25.78 -18.47
N ILE A 328 -4.13 -25.17 -19.65
CA ILE A 328 -4.45 -25.90 -20.89
C ILE A 328 -3.12 -26.32 -21.55
N THR A 329 -2.91 -27.61 -21.79
CA THR A 329 -1.71 -28.10 -22.51
C THR A 329 -1.58 -27.51 -23.91
N SER A 330 -0.34 -27.39 -24.41
CA SER A 330 -0.09 -27.00 -25.80
C SER A 330 -0.88 -27.88 -26.77
N ASP A 331 -1.42 -27.27 -27.82
CA ASP A 331 -2.24 -27.92 -28.84
C ASP A 331 -3.56 -28.51 -28.32
N SER A 332 -3.99 -28.10 -27.12
CA SER A 332 -5.31 -28.42 -26.55
C SER A 332 -6.22 -27.19 -26.51
N TYR A 333 -7.48 -27.41 -26.14
CA TYR A 333 -8.47 -26.35 -26.04
C TYR A 333 -9.46 -26.58 -24.91
N LEU A 334 -10.17 -25.51 -24.58
CA LEU A 334 -11.43 -25.54 -23.87
C LEU A 334 -12.47 -24.84 -24.74
N LYS A 335 -13.66 -25.42 -24.92
CA LYS A 335 -14.78 -24.76 -25.59
C LYS A 335 -16.01 -24.76 -24.72
N THR A 336 -16.80 -23.71 -24.88
CA THR A 336 -18.14 -23.64 -24.29
C THR A 336 -19.08 -24.65 -24.94
N ASN A 337 -20.23 -24.89 -24.30
CA ASN A 337 -21.40 -25.35 -25.02
C ASN A 337 -21.79 -24.34 -26.13
N VAL A 338 -22.66 -24.77 -27.05
CA VAL A 338 -23.27 -23.85 -28.01
C VAL A 338 -24.07 -22.79 -27.24
N LEU A 339 -23.76 -21.53 -27.48
CA LEU A 339 -24.39 -20.35 -26.90
C LEU A 339 -25.43 -19.80 -27.88
N ASP A 340 -26.61 -19.44 -27.38
CA ASP A 340 -27.61 -18.69 -28.14
C ASP A 340 -27.24 -17.20 -28.10
N LEU A 341 -26.86 -16.67 -29.27
CA LEU A 341 -26.46 -15.27 -29.48
C LEU A 341 -27.43 -14.59 -30.45
N SER A 342 -28.65 -15.12 -30.59
CA SER A 342 -29.63 -14.58 -31.53
C SER A 342 -29.92 -13.10 -31.23
N GLY A 343 -29.74 -12.27 -32.25
CA GLY A 343 -29.88 -10.81 -32.13
C GLY A 343 -28.59 -10.06 -31.78
N PHE A 344 -27.45 -10.74 -31.64
CA PHE A 344 -26.13 -10.15 -31.40
C PHE A 344 -25.16 -10.51 -32.52
N ASP A 345 -24.49 -9.51 -33.10
CA ASP A 345 -23.45 -9.69 -34.12
C ASP A 345 -22.04 -9.80 -33.53
N LYS A 346 -21.91 -9.55 -32.23
CA LYS A 346 -20.67 -9.61 -31.44
C LYS A 346 -20.85 -10.38 -30.14
N VAL A 347 -19.75 -10.92 -29.63
CA VAL A 347 -19.63 -11.57 -28.32
C VAL A 347 -18.39 -11.03 -27.62
N THR A 348 -18.51 -10.74 -26.32
CA THR A 348 -17.39 -10.28 -25.52
C THR A 348 -16.96 -11.34 -24.52
N VAL A 349 -15.66 -11.63 -24.51
CA VAL A 349 -15.04 -12.57 -23.58
C VAL A 349 -14.07 -11.80 -22.70
N VAL A 350 -14.25 -11.94 -21.39
CA VAL A 350 -13.37 -11.38 -20.36
C VAL A 350 -12.79 -12.53 -19.55
N PHE A 351 -11.48 -12.57 -19.36
CA PHE A 351 -10.83 -13.66 -18.63
C PHE A 351 -9.56 -13.20 -17.93
N MET A 352 -9.24 -13.87 -16.82
CA MET A 352 -8.03 -13.62 -16.03
C MET A 352 -6.98 -14.69 -16.30
N ALA A 353 -5.82 -14.30 -16.81
CA ALA A 353 -4.78 -15.24 -17.22
C ALA A 353 -3.35 -14.76 -16.92
N LYS A 354 -2.42 -15.71 -16.93
CA LYS A 354 -0.96 -15.48 -16.84
C LYS A 354 -0.18 -16.61 -17.53
N ASN A 355 1.14 -16.44 -17.62
CA ASN A 355 2.07 -17.48 -18.04
C ASN A 355 2.18 -18.62 -17.01
N TYR A 356 2.47 -19.83 -17.50
CA TYR A 356 2.87 -20.94 -16.64
C TYR A 356 4.28 -20.70 -16.08
N TYR A 357 4.36 -20.51 -14.77
CA TYR A 357 5.58 -20.12 -14.07
C TYR A 357 6.22 -18.87 -14.71
N ASN A 358 7.50 -18.95 -15.08
CA ASN A 358 8.28 -17.86 -15.68
C ASN A 358 8.50 -18.06 -17.19
N TRP A 359 7.72 -18.92 -17.83
CA TRP A 359 7.88 -19.20 -19.26
C TRP A 359 7.35 -18.00 -20.04
N THR A 360 8.14 -17.45 -20.96
CA THR A 360 7.83 -16.19 -21.66
C THR A 360 6.95 -16.37 -22.90
N ASN A 361 6.56 -17.62 -23.21
CA ASN A 361 5.97 -17.97 -24.50
C ASN A 361 4.58 -18.64 -24.37
N SER A 362 3.91 -18.48 -23.22
CA SER A 362 2.54 -18.98 -23.05
C SER A 362 1.55 -18.10 -23.80
N ALA A 363 0.72 -18.71 -24.64
CA ALA A 363 -0.20 -17.97 -25.49
C ALA A 363 -1.53 -18.68 -25.70
N LEU A 364 -2.59 -17.89 -25.89
CA LEU A 364 -3.96 -18.35 -26.05
C LEU A 364 -4.64 -17.64 -27.22
N THR A 365 -5.38 -18.38 -28.04
CA THR A 365 -6.28 -17.82 -29.05
C THR A 365 -7.71 -18.01 -28.57
N VAL A 366 -8.45 -16.91 -28.47
CA VAL A 366 -9.90 -16.92 -28.21
C VAL A 366 -10.61 -16.75 -29.54
N SER A 367 -11.54 -17.63 -29.88
CA SER A 367 -12.19 -17.61 -31.21
C SER A 367 -13.67 -18.00 -31.19
N THR A 368 -14.42 -17.42 -32.11
CA THR A 368 -15.72 -17.89 -32.61
C THR A 368 -15.51 -18.67 -33.93
N SER A 369 -16.58 -19.13 -34.56
CA SER A 369 -16.56 -19.73 -35.89
C SER A 369 -16.15 -18.76 -37.01
N ILE A 370 -16.26 -17.44 -36.78
CA ILE A 370 -16.03 -16.40 -37.79
C ILE A 370 -14.94 -15.39 -37.44
N ASP A 371 -14.47 -15.35 -36.18
CA ASP A 371 -13.50 -14.36 -35.71
C ASP A 371 -12.58 -14.92 -34.62
N SER A 372 -11.41 -14.32 -34.44
CA SER A 372 -10.44 -14.77 -33.42
C SER A 372 -9.47 -13.68 -32.99
N LYS A 373 -8.94 -13.83 -31.77
CA LYS A 373 -7.89 -12.96 -31.22
C LYS A 373 -6.82 -13.77 -30.49
N TYR A 374 -5.57 -13.41 -30.75
CA TYR A 374 -4.39 -13.98 -30.12
C TYR A 374 -3.93 -13.15 -28.91
N PHE A 375 -3.53 -13.83 -27.83
CA PHE A 375 -3.05 -13.25 -26.58
C PHE A 375 -1.72 -13.87 -26.15
N GLU A 376 -0.79 -13.02 -25.74
CA GLU A 376 0.40 -13.37 -24.96
C GLU A 376 0.22 -12.86 -23.53
N PHE A 377 0.76 -13.58 -22.56
CA PHE A 377 0.55 -13.25 -21.14
C PHE A 377 1.81 -12.81 -20.42
N THR A 378 1.59 -12.13 -19.29
CA THR A 378 2.62 -11.75 -18.32
C THR A 378 2.80 -12.81 -17.23
N SER A 379 3.83 -12.68 -16.41
CA SER A 379 4.07 -13.57 -15.25
C SER A 379 3.07 -13.37 -14.09
N GLN A 380 2.37 -12.23 -14.05
CA GLN A 380 1.30 -11.94 -13.10
C GLN A 380 -0.07 -12.11 -13.76
N PHE A 381 -1.08 -12.45 -12.96
CA PHE A 381 -2.47 -12.47 -13.41
C PHE A 381 -2.90 -11.08 -13.84
N ALA A 382 -3.44 -11.00 -15.05
CA ALA A 382 -4.04 -9.80 -15.60
C ALA A 382 -5.37 -10.16 -16.28
N GLU A 383 -6.28 -9.19 -16.32
CA GLU A 383 -7.56 -9.32 -17.01
C GLU A 383 -7.40 -8.97 -18.48
N TYR A 384 -7.97 -9.80 -19.35
CA TYR A 384 -7.98 -9.63 -20.80
C TYR A 384 -9.42 -9.59 -21.28
N THR A 385 -9.70 -8.66 -22.20
CA THR A 385 -11.01 -8.50 -22.83
C THR A 385 -10.86 -8.61 -24.34
N VAL A 386 -11.77 -9.35 -24.98
CA VAL A 386 -11.89 -9.44 -26.43
C VAL A 386 -13.33 -9.35 -26.86
N VAL A 387 -13.57 -8.56 -27.90
CA VAL A 387 -14.82 -8.53 -28.65
C VAL A 387 -14.58 -9.25 -29.98
N LEU A 388 -15.40 -10.26 -30.27
CA LEU A 388 -15.32 -11.07 -31.47
C LEU A 388 -16.64 -10.99 -32.23
N ASN A 389 -16.59 -10.97 -33.55
CA ASN A 389 -17.82 -11.15 -34.34
C ASN A 389 -18.35 -12.59 -34.14
N CYS A 390 -19.67 -12.75 -34.07
CA CYS A 390 -20.32 -14.05 -33.89
C CYS A 390 -21.50 -14.27 -34.84
N THR A 391 -21.97 -15.51 -34.90
CA THR A 391 -23.26 -15.85 -35.48
C THR A 391 -24.30 -16.02 -34.37
N ASP A 392 -25.59 -16.16 -34.73
CA ASP A 392 -26.69 -16.35 -33.77
C ASP A 392 -26.51 -17.60 -32.85
N SER A 393 -25.60 -18.51 -33.18
CA SER A 393 -25.34 -19.73 -32.42
C SER A 393 -23.85 -20.09 -32.50
N GLU A 394 -23.12 -19.98 -31.39
CA GLU A 394 -21.65 -20.04 -31.40
C GLU A 394 -21.06 -20.88 -30.27
N GLN A 395 -19.88 -21.47 -30.49
CA GLN A 395 -19.03 -21.98 -29.40
C GLN A 395 -17.80 -21.09 -29.28
N ILE A 396 -17.48 -20.66 -28.07
CA ILE A 396 -16.26 -19.88 -27.81
C ILE A 396 -15.14 -20.85 -27.47
N GLN A 397 -14.06 -20.82 -28.26
CA GLN A 397 -12.88 -21.66 -28.07
C GLN A 397 -11.73 -20.88 -27.45
N PHE A 398 -11.09 -21.47 -26.45
CA PHE A 398 -9.83 -21.05 -25.85
C PHE A 398 -8.76 -22.08 -26.24
N PHE A 399 -7.99 -21.78 -27.28
CA PHE A 399 -6.97 -22.68 -27.82
C PHE A 399 -5.57 -22.29 -27.34
N ALA A 400 -4.85 -23.24 -26.75
CA ALA A 400 -3.49 -23.02 -26.27
C ALA A 400 -2.48 -23.18 -27.42
N ASN A 401 -2.02 -22.06 -27.98
CA ASN A 401 -1.11 -22.07 -29.13
C ASN A 401 0.28 -22.60 -28.78
N SER A 402 0.76 -22.29 -27.57
CA SER A 402 2.08 -22.70 -27.11
C SER A 402 2.15 -22.56 -25.60
N TYR A 403 2.84 -23.51 -24.95
CA TYR A 403 3.25 -23.47 -23.55
C TYR A 403 2.12 -23.08 -22.57
N TYR A 404 1.32 -24.03 -22.09
CA TYR A 404 0.52 -23.94 -20.84
C TYR A 404 0.02 -22.54 -20.41
N PRO A 405 -0.98 -21.91 -21.04
CA PRO A 405 -1.62 -20.73 -20.47
C PRO A 405 -2.37 -21.07 -19.17
N MET A 406 -2.18 -20.26 -18.11
CA MET A 406 -2.90 -20.41 -16.84
C MET A 406 -4.11 -19.48 -16.80
N ILE A 407 -5.32 -20.02 -16.64
CA ILE A 407 -6.58 -19.28 -16.65
C ILE A 407 -7.28 -19.46 -15.30
N GLN A 408 -7.61 -18.35 -14.64
CA GLN A 408 -8.26 -18.35 -13.34
C GLN A 408 -9.79 -18.32 -13.46
N TRP A 409 -10.33 -17.47 -14.32
CA TRP A 409 -11.77 -17.38 -14.58
C TRP A 409 -12.06 -16.83 -15.98
N ILE A 410 -13.25 -17.11 -16.48
CA ILE A 410 -13.79 -16.68 -17.78
C ILE A 410 -15.23 -16.19 -17.59
N LYS A 411 -15.57 -15.07 -18.23
CA LYS A 411 -16.94 -14.54 -18.37
C LYS A 411 -17.23 -14.21 -19.83
N ILE A 412 -18.40 -14.61 -20.31
CA ILE A 412 -18.82 -14.41 -21.69
C ILE A 412 -20.14 -13.66 -21.72
N TYR A 413 -20.18 -12.62 -22.54
CA TYR A 413 -21.31 -11.72 -22.71
C TYR A 413 -21.73 -11.72 -24.17
N ALA A 414 -23.04 -11.76 -24.42
CA ALA A 414 -23.56 -11.41 -25.74
C ALA A 414 -23.39 -9.89 -25.97
N GLY A 415 -22.95 -9.48 -27.16
CA GLY A 415 -22.69 -8.08 -27.50
C GLY A 415 -21.25 -7.60 -27.28
N GLU A 416 -21.02 -6.31 -27.48
CA GLU A 416 -19.72 -5.62 -27.38
C GLU A 416 -19.53 -4.93 -26.01
N VAL A 417 -18.41 -5.20 -25.33
CA VAL A 417 -18.02 -4.57 -24.07
C VAL A 417 -16.56 -4.09 -24.19
N GLU A 418 -16.32 -2.77 -24.06
CA GLU A 418 -14.98 -2.17 -24.23
C GLU A 418 -14.17 -1.96 -22.92
N ALA A 419 -12.84 -1.89 -23.06
CA ALA A 419 -11.83 -1.61 -22.01
C ALA A 419 -11.18 -0.19 -22.19
N PRO A 420 -10.48 0.41 -21.19
CA PRO A 420 -10.54 1.87 -20.93
C PRO A 420 -9.34 2.75 -21.41
N GLN A 421 -9.60 4.04 -21.76
CA GLN A 421 -8.66 5.20 -21.70
C GLN A 421 -9.34 6.61 -21.69
N LEU A 422 -8.56 7.61 -21.24
CA LEU A 422 -8.81 8.95 -20.64
C LEU A 422 -9.48 10.08 -21.48
N ARG A 423 -10.70 10.43 -21.07
CA ARG A 423 -11.45 11.72 -21.03
C ARG A 423 -12.77 11.40 -20.29
N ALA A 424 -13.71 12.33 -20.08
CA ALA A 424 -15.11 11.94 -19.87
C ALA A 424 -15.58 11.23 -21.14
N THR A 425 -15.23 9.95 -21.22
CA THR A 425 -15.43 9.09 -22.36
C THR A 425 -16.53 8.15 -21.94
N GLU A 426 -17.68 8.29 -22.58
CA GLU A 426 -18.75 7.32 -22.50
C GLU A 426 -18.45 6.21 -23.49
N THR A 427 -18.35 4.97 -22.99
CA THR A 427 -18.32 3.77 -23.83
C THR A 427 -19.49 2.86 -23.46
N GLY A 428 -19.90 2.02 -24.40
CA GLY A 428 -21.04 1.11 -24.26
C GLY A 428 -22.28 1.52 -25.05
N ASP A 429 -23.42 0.89 -24.77
CA ASP A 429 -24.69 1.04 -25.48
C ASP A 429 -25.86 1.41 -24.55
N ALA A 430 -27.10 1.39 -25.05
CA ALA A 430 -28.29 1.78 -24.27
C ALA A 430 -28.52 0.95 -22.99
N THR A 431 -27.86 -0.20 -22.87
CA THR A 431 -27.98 -1.16 -21.76
C THR A 431 -26.75 -1.16 -20.84
N TYR A 432 -25.63 -0.60 -21.29
CA TYR A 432 -24.39 -0.49 -20.52
C TYR A 432 -23.65 0.80 -20.81
N ARG A 433 -23.27 1.53 -19.75
CA ARG A 433 -22.39 2.69 -19.86
C ARG A 433 -21.23 2.57 -18.90
N LEU A 434 -20.02 2.82 -19.41
CA LEU A 434 -18.85 3.11 -18.60
C LEU A 434 -18.39 4.52 -18.91
N ILE A 435 -18.40 5.38 -17.90
CA ILE A 435 -18.00 6.78 -18.02
C ILE A 435 -16.80 6.98 -17.12
N THR A 436 -15.62 7.18 -17.72
CA THR A 436 -14.38 7.44 -16.97
C THR A 436 -14.09 8.94 -16.89
N GLY A 437 -13.15 9.40 -16.07
CA GLY A 437 -12.65 10.78 -16.15
C GLY A 437 -13.61 11.88 -15.71
N ILE A 438 -14.65 11.56 -14.93
CA ILE A 438 -15.62 12.55 -14.43
C ILE A 438 -14.97 13.38 -13.33
N THR A 439 -15.01 14.71 -13.42
CA THR A 439 -14.43 15.61 -12.41
C THR A 439 -15.47 16.17 -11.43
N ASP A 440 -16.74 16.15 -11.81
CA ASP A 440 -17.86 16.51 -10.95
C ASP A 440 -18.27 15.35 -10.04
N LYS A 441 -19.14 15.62 -9.06
CA LYS A 441 -19.72 14.60 -8.16
C LYS A 441 -21.08 14.07 -8.65
N PHE A 442 -21.37 14.33 -9.92
CA PHE A 442 -22.55 13.86 -10.61
C PHE A 442 -22.24 13.65 -12.09
N TYR A 443 -23.09 12.87 -12.76
CA TYR A 443 -23.04 12.72 -14.21
C TYR A 443 -24.44 12.42 -14.75
N THR A 444 -24.82 13.06 -15.85
CA THR A 444 -26.08 12.79 -16.55
C THR A 444 -25.82 11.75 -17.62
N VAL A 445 -26.45 10.58 -17.49
CA VAL A 445 -26.31 9.47 -18.42
C VAL A 445 -27.50 9.51 -19.36
N GLU A 446 -27.24 9.62 -20.67
CA GLU A 446 -28.27 9.78 -21.70
C GLU A 446 -28.33 8.57 -22.66
N ASN A 447 -29.36 8.56 -23.51
CA ASN A 447 -29.57 7.56 -24.57
C ASN A 447 -29.65 6.11 -24.06
N LEU A 448 -30.25 5.90 -22.90
CA LEU A 448 -30.51 4.58 -22.29
C LEU A 448 -31.83 3.98 -22.79
N THR A 449 -32.00 2.67 -22.59
CA THR A 449 -33.26 1.96 -22.90
C THR A 449 -34.39 2.48 -22.02
N ALA A 450 -35.49 2.95 -22.63
CA ALA A 450 -36.71 3.32 -21.92
C ALA A 450 -37.33 2.11 -21.20
N GLU A 451 -38.03 2.34 -20.08
CA GLU A 451 -38.46 1.28 -19.14
C GLU A 451 -37.34 0.48 -18.48
N GLY A 452 -36.09 0.68 -18.90
CA GLY A 452 -34.95 -0.01 -18.34
C GLY A 452 -34.80 0.31 -16.87
N THR A 453 -34.59 -0.73 -16.06
CA THR A 453 -34.08 -0.55 -14.70
C THR A 453 -32.57 -0.68 -14.77
N PHE A 454 -31.82 0.22 -14.15
CA PHE A 454 -30.37 0.27 -14.20
C PHE A 454 -29.78 0.22 -12.79
N LEU A 455 -28.74 -0.60 -12.63
CA LEU A 455 -27.85 -0.63 -11.48
C LEU A 455 -26.63 0.24 -11.78
N TYR A 456 -26.23 1.08 -10.84
CA TYR A 456 -25.09 1.97 -11.03
C TYR A 456 -24.25 2.13 -9.78
N LYS A 457 -22.95 2.33 -9.98
CA LYS A 457 -21.93 2.48 -8.94
C LYS A 457 -20.75 3.29 -9.46
N VAL A 458 -19.98 3.87 -8.55
CA VAL A 458 -18.85 4.74 -8.88
C VAL A 458 -17.59 4.33 -8.13
N LYS A 459 -16.43 4.57 -8.72
CA LYS A 459 -15.12 4.50 -8.05
C LYS A 459 -14.32 5.77 -8.33
N ALA A 460 -13.39 6.10 -7.44
CA ALA A 460 -12.50 7.25 -7.56
C ALA A 460 -11.11 6.82 -8.06
N LEU A 461 -10.48 7.68 -8.85
CA LEU A 461 -9.05 7.66 -9.16
C LEU A 461 -8.37 8.74 -8.32
N TYR A 462 -7.36 8.38 -7.54
CA TYR A 462 -6.64 9.30 -6.66
C TYR A 462 -5.42 9.93 -7.34
N ALA A 463 -4.87 10.98 -6.72
CA ALA A 463 -3.71 11.72 -7.23
C ALA A 463 -2.44 10.88 -7.41
N ASP A 464 -2.32 9.74 -6.71
CA ASP A 464 -1.22 8.79 -6.87
C ASP A 464 -1.49 7.68 -7.91
N ASN A 465 -2.53 7.83 -8.73
CA ASN A 465 -3.00 6.88 -9.74
C ASN A 465 -3.52 5.54 -9.20
N THR A 466 -3.79 5.44 -7.89
CA THR A 466 -4.52 4.30 -7.34
C THR A 466 -6.02 4.52 -7.44
N GLU A 467 -6.79 3.43 -7.46
CA GLU A 467 -8.25 3.48 -7.51
C GLU A 467 -8.89 3.08 -6.18
N SER A 468 -10.08 3.62 -5.90
CA SER A 468 -10.93 3.14 -4.81
C SER A 468 -11.57 1.79 -5.17
N ALA A 469 -12.08 1.09 -4.15
CA ALA A 469 -13.10 0.07 -4.42
C ALA A 469 -14.37 0.76 -4.97
N TRP A 470 -15.23 -0.03 -5.60
CA TRP A 470 -16.55 0.46 -6.00
C TRP A 470 -17.39 0.87 -4.79
N SER A 471 -18.23 1.88 -4.98
CA SER A 471 -19.27 2.31 -4.03
C SER A 471 -20.32 1.21 -3.79
N ASN A 472 -21.27 1.50 -2.89
CA ASN A 472 -22.58 0.85 -2.92
C ASN A 472 -23.21 0.94 -4.32
N VAL A 473 -24.03 -0.05 -4.64
CA VAL A 473 -24.82 -0.11 -5.87
C VAL A 473 -26.17 0.53 -5.60
N GLU A 474 -26.56 1.45 -6.46
CA GLU A 474 -27.90 2.05 -6.48
C GLU A 474 -28.68 1.58 -7.70
N GLU A 475 -30.00 1.75 -7.65
CA GLU A 475 -30.94 1.30 -8.68
C GLU A 475 -31.83 2.47 -9.13
N VAL A 476 -32.14 2.52 -10.42
CA VAL A 476 -33.06 3.50 -11.00
C VAL A 476 -33.90 2.84 -12.08
N THR A 477 -35.20 3.09 -12.11
CA THR A 477 -36.08 2.68 -13.21
C THR A 477 -36.45 3.91 -14.03
N LEU A 478 -36.15 3.88 -15.32
CA LEU A 478 -36.52 4.95 -16.24
C LEU A 478 -38.01 4.92 -16.55
N PHE A 479 -38.55 6.03 -17.03
CA PHE A 479 -39.98 6.12 -17.31
C PHE A 479 -40.42 5.19 -18.43
N ALA A 480 -41.72 4.85 -18.38
CA ALA A 480 -42.32 3.92 -19.30
C ALA A 480 -42.56 4.49 -20.69
N ASN A 481 -42.20 3.73 -21.73
CA ASN A 481 -42.59 4.03 -23.11
C ASN A 481 -43.99 3.43 -23.33
N THR A 482 -44.96 4.03 -22.66
CA THR A 482 -46.32 3.49 -22.64
C THR A 482 -46.92 3.66 -24.05
N PRO A 483 -47.62 2.66 -24.61
CA PRO A 483 -48.40 2.83 -25.85
C PRO A 483 -49.59 3.79 -25.71
N ALA A 484 -49.92 4.16 -24.46
CA ALA A 484 -50.68 5.35 -24.17
C ALA A 484 -49.67 6.49 -24.08
N GLY A 485 -49.79 7.49 -24.95
CA GLY A 485 -48.69 8.41 -25.30
C GLY A 485 -47.98 9.12 -24.14
N LEU A 486 -46.93 9.88 -24.48
CA LEU A 486 -46.11 10.54 -23.46
C LEU A 486 -46.99 11.43 -22.57
N ARG A 487 -46.76 11.42 -21.26
CA ARG A 487 -47.50 12.28 -20.33
C ARG A 487 -47.33 13.74 -20.78
N GLY A 488 -48.44 14.39 -21.14
CA GLY A 488 -48.47 15.75 -21.67
C GLY A 488 -48.12 15.93 -23.15
N ASP A 489 -47.91 14.86 -23.90
CA ASP A 489 -47.90 14.85 -25.37
C ASP A 489 -49.35 14.77 -25.85
N VAL A 490 -49.98 15.95 -25.82
CA VAL A 490 -51.40 16.12 -26.09
C VAL A 490 -51.68 15.90 -27.57
N ASN A 491 -50.69 16.11 -28.45
CA ASN A 491 -50.84 16.05 -29.91
C ASN A 491 -50.31 14.75 -30.56
N ASP A 492 -49.75 13.84 -29.76
CA ASP A 492 -49.17 12.54 -30.16
C ASP A 492 -48.01 12.67 -31.17
N ASP A 493 -47.26 13.78 -31.11
CA ASP A 493 -46.10 14.03 -31.98
C ASP A 493 -44.77 13.49 -31.40
N LYS A 494 -44.85 12.85 -30.23
CA LYS A 494 -43.74 12.25 -29.48
C LYS A 494 -42.81 13.28 -28.83
N LYS A 495 -43.29 14.50 -28.63
CA LYS A 495 -42.62 15.55 -27.85
C LYS A 495 -43.60 16.12 -26.85
N VAL A 496 -43.06 16.69 -25.77
CA VAL A 496 -43.83 17.48 -24.81
C VAL A 496 -43.29 18.89 -24.88
N ASP A 497 -43.95 19.75 -25.65
CA ASP A 497 -43.53 21.12 -25.89
C ASP A 497 -44.71 22.12 -25.87
N ILE A 498 -44.44 23.37 -26.23
CA ILE A 498 -45.44 24.45 -26.19
C ILE A 498 -46.64 24.18 -27.12
N THR A 499 -46.48 23.31 -28.12
CA THR A 499 -47.53 22.90 -29.03
C THR A 499 -48.59 22.08 -28.31
N ASP A 500 -48.19 21.22 -27.36
CA ASP A 500 -49.11 20.44 -26.52
C ASP A 500 -49.94 21.32 -25.59
N ALA A 501 -49.28 22.27 -24.91
CA ALA A 501 -49.96 23.25 -24.09
C ALA A 501 -50.96 24.09 -24.91
N THR A 502 -50.57 24.45 -26.13
CA THR A 502 -51.45 25.19 -27.05
C THR A 502 -52.67 24.35 -27.45
N MET A 503 -52.49 23.06 -27.75
CA MET A 503 -53.58 22.17 -28.14
C MET A 503 -54.53 21.90 -26.96
N LEU A 504 -54.00 21.65 -25.77
CA LEU A 504 -54.80 21.44 -24.56
C LEU A 504 -55.64 22.69 -24.23
N ILE A 505 -55.05 23.88 -24.26
CA ILE A 505 -55.76 25.15 -24.02
C ILE A 505 -56.84 25.37 -25.08
N ASN A 506 -56.55 25.11 -26.36
CA ASN A 506 -57.53 25.26 -27.42
C ASN A 506 -58.73 24.33 -27.22
N TYR A 507 -58.51 23.09 -26.78
CA TYR A 507 -59.58 22.18 -26.41
C TYR A 507 -60.40 22.68 -25.23
N LEU A 508 -59.76 23.17 -24.15
CA LEU A 508 -60.46 23.72 -23.00
C LEU A 508 -61.35 24.92 -23.35
N LEU A 509 -60.97 25.70 -24.38
CA LEU A 509 -61.72 26.87 -24.84
C LEU A 509 -62.83 26.54 -25.86
N SER A 510 -62.59 25.56 -26.74
CA SER A 510 -63.48 25.25 -27.87
C SER A 510 -64.35 24.01 -27.65
N ASN A 511 -63.94 23.14 -26.72
CA ASN A 511 -64.46 21.80 -26.48
C ASN A 511 -64.41 20.88 -27.73
N ASP A 512 -63.48 21.15 -28.65
CA ASP A 512 -63.21 20.35 -29.85
C ASP A 512 -61.98 19.44 -29.61
N PRO A 513 -62.13 18.11 -29.55
CA PRO A 513 -61.03 17.18 -29.30
C PRO A 513 -60.22 16.85 -30.57
N THR A 514 -60.48 17.50 -31.71
CA THR A 514 -59.80 17.19 -32.97
C THR A 514 -58.29 17.40 -32.85
N GLY A 515 -57.52 16.34 -33.08
CA GLY A 515 -56.05 16.37 -33.02
C GLY A 515 -55.47 16.23 -31.60
N ILE A 516 -56.31 15.94 -30.60
CA ILE A 516 -55.87 15.67 -29.23
C ILE A 516 -55.97 14.18 -28.93
N ASN A 517 -54.92 13.64 -28.34
CA ASN A 517 -54.95 12.33 -27.71
C ASN A 517 -55.65 12.44 -26.35
N MET A 518 -56.90 11.97 -26.29
CA MET A 518 -57.76 12.02 -25.10
C MET A 518 -57.52 10.84 -24.15
N GLU A 519 -56.46 10.06 -24.34
CA GLU A 519 -56.05 9.06 -23.36
C GLU A 519 -55.59 9.74 -22.07
N ASN A 520 -56.04 9.24 -20.91
CA ASN A 520 -55.83 9.91 -19.63
C ASN A 520 -54.36 10.26 -19.34
N ALA A 521 -53.42 9.44 -19.78
CA ALA A 521 -52.00 9.71 -19.59
C ALA A 521 -51.53 11.02 -20.28
N ASN A 522 -52.16 11.43 -21.39
CA ASN A 522 -51.70 12.54 -22.22
C ASN A 522 -52.35 13.87 -21.87
N CYS A 523 -53.60 13.86 -21.40
CA CYS A 523 -54.39 15.08 -21.18
C CYS A 523 -54.93 15.24 -19.75
N ASP A 524 -55.08 14.16 -18.96
CA ASP A 524 -55.45 14.20 -17.52
C ASP A 524 -54.17 14.16 -16.69
N LEU A 525 -53.44 15.28 -16.71
CA LEU A 525 -52.11 15.42 -16.13
C LEU A 525 -52.15 15.57 -14.62
N SER A 526 -53.30 15.93 -14.06
CA SER A 526 -53.57 16.00 -12.62
C SER A 526 -54.05 14.67 -12.02
N GLU A 527 -54.31 13.66 -12.86
CA GLU A 527 -54.77 12.31 -12.49
C GLU A 527 -56.10 12.31 -11.72
N ASP A 528 -56.94 13.34 -11.93
CA ASP A 528 -58.21 13.52 -11.20
C ASP A 528 -59.42 12.93 -11.94
N GLY A 529 -59.17 12.37 -13.13
CA GLY A 529 -60.18 11.77 -14.01
C GLY A 529 -60.88 12.78 -14.92
N LYS A 530 -60.41 14.03 -14.99
CA LYS A 530 -60.95 15.09 -15.85
C LYS A 530 -59.83 15.74 -16.64
N VAL A 531 -60.21 16.36 -17.74
CA VAL A 531 -59.33 17.19 -18.56
C VAL A 531 -59.81 18.62 -18.43
N ASP A 532 -59.17 19.40 -17.55
CA ASP A 532 -59.53 20.78 -17.23
C ASP A 532 -58.31 21.72 -17.11
N ILE A 533 -58.55 22.94 -16.61
CA ILE A 533 -57.51 23.98 -16.50
C ILE A 533 -56.36 23.58 -15.56
N THR A 534 -56.60 22.65 -14.65
CA THR A 534 -55.60 22.09 -13.75
C THR A 534 -54.54 21.36 -14.56
N ASP A 535 -54.94 20.56 -15.55
CA ASP A 535 -54.02 19.83 -16.43
C ASP A 535 -53.18 20.76 -17.30
N ALA A 536 -53.79 21.81 -17.85
CA ALA A 536 -53.05 22.83 -18.60
C ALA A 536 -52.04 23.58 -17.72
N THR A 537 -52.37 23.82 -16.45
CA THR A 537 -51.45 24.45 -15.48
C THR A 537 -50.29 23.51 -15.16
N THR A 538 -50.58 22.23 -14.94
CA THR A 538 -49.58 21.16 -14.73
C THR A 538 -48.63 21.05 -15.93
N LEU A 539 -49.14 21.07 -17.16
CA LEU A 539 -48.33 21.05 -18.38
C LEU A 539 -47.44 22.29 -18.51
N ILE A 540 -47.99 23.48 -18.25
CA ILE A 540 -47.20 24.72 -18.32
C ILE A 540 -46.11 24.74 -17.25
N ASN A 541 -46.40 24.26 -16.04
CA ASN A 541 -45.39 24.16 -14.99
C ASN A 541 -44.28 23.18 -15.38
N TYR A 542 -44.62 22.06 -16.02
CA TYR A 542 -43.64 21.16 -16.60
C TYR A 542 -42.80 21.85 -17.68
N LEU A 543 -43.41 22.58 -18.62
CA LEU A 543 -42.66 23.28 -19.67
C LEU A 543 -41.74 24.41 -19.16
N LEU A 544 -42.06 25.00 -18.00
CA LEU A 544 -41.29 26.09 -17.40
C LEU A 544 -40.21 25.60 -16.43
N ASN A 545 -40.49 24.51 -15.71
CA ASN A 545 -39.67 24.05 -14.59
C ASN A 545 -39.17 22.61 -14.73
N ASN A 546 -39.53 21.91 -15.81
CA ASN A 546 -39.28 20.49 -16.08
C ASN A 546 -39.75 19.55 -14.95
N ALA A 547 -40.89 19.86 -14.32
CA ALA A 547 -41.49 19.06 -13.24
C ALA A 547 -43.03 19.05 -13.35
N TRP A 548 -43.65 17.87 -13.15
CA TRP A 548 -45.10 17.64 -13.16
C TRP A 548 -45.78 18.10 -11.87
#